data_AF-A0A1A9RP35-F1
#
_entry.id   AF-A0A1A9RP35-F1
#
_cell.length_a   1.000
_cell.length_b   1.000
_cell.length_c   1.000
_cell.angle_alpha   90.00
_cell.angle_beta   90.00
_cell.angle_gamma   90.00
#
_symmetry.space_group_name_H-M   'P 1'
#
loop_
_entity.id
_entity.type
_entity.pdbx_description
1 polymer ?
#
loop_
_entity_poly.entity_id
_entity_poly.type
_entity_poly.pdbx_seq_one_letter_code
_entity_poly.pdbx_strand_id
1 'polypeptide(L)' 'MDKLLRDKILQHMLYRKECTAMLICYGLGYSLERYLAVRATLEAMLAAGEIEYNAARLTWRLPNEGRGQCLA' A
#
# COMPACT_ATOMS: atom_id res chain seq x y z
N MET A 1 5.34 -14.63 -0.79
CA MET A 1 5.17 -13.20 -0.46
C MET A 1 5.75 -12.96 0.92
N ASP A 2 6.60 -11.94 1.09
CA ASP A 2 7.19 -11.58 2.39
C ASP A 2 6.10 -11.04 3.32
N LYS A 3 5.67 -11.87 4.28
CA LYS A 3 4.56 -11.57 5.18
C LYS A 3 4.86 -10.34 6.05
N LEU A 4 6.10 -10.20 6.52
CA LEU A 4 6.49 -9.07 7.36
C LEU A 4 6.47 -7.76 6.58
N LEU A 5 6.94 -7.78 5.33
CA LEU A 5 6.90 -6.60 4.45
C LEU A 5 5.46 -6.18 4.15
N ARG A 6 4.61 -7.14 3.79
CA ARG A 6 3.18 -6.91 3.56
C ARG A 6 2.52 -6.26 4.77
N ASP A 7 2.70 -6.82 5.96
CA ASP A 7 2.05 -6.33 7.17
C ASP A 7 2.52 -4.90 7.51
N LYS A 8 3.80 -4.58 7.30
CA LYS A 8 4.33 -3.22 7.41
C LYS A 8 3.72 -2.25 6.40
N ILE A 9 3.54 -2.67 5.15
CA ILE A 9 2.89 -1.87 4.11
C ILE A 9 1.44 -1.56 4.51
N LEU A 10 0.68 -2.59 4.92
CA LEU A 10 -0.70 -2.41 5.39
C LEU A 10 -0.77 -1.46 6.59
N GLN A 11 0.10 -1.63 7.59
CA GLN A 11 0.16 -0.73 8.74
C GLN A 11 0.45 0.71 8.33
N HIS A 12 1.35 0.93 7.36
CA HIS A 12 1.64 2.26 6.84
C HIS A 12 0.42 2.88 6.13
N MET A 13 -0.30 2.08 5.33
CA MET A 13 -1.47 2.51 4.57
C MET A 13 -2.69 2.82 5.47
N LEU A 14 -2.85 2.15 6.61
CA LEU A 14 -3.95 2.42 7.55
C LEU A 14 -4.03 3.88 8.04
N TYR A 15 -2.91 4.60 8.04
CA TYR A 15 -2.84 6.00 8.46
C TYR A 15 -2.82 6.98 7.28
N ARG A 16 -2.94 6.50 6.04
CA ARG A 16 -2.86 7.31 4.81
C ARG A 16 -3.86 6.86 3.75
N LYS A 17 -4.87 7.69 3.52
CA LYS A 17 -5.93 7.50 2.51
C LYS A 17 -5.45 7.02 1.13
N GLU A 18 -4.33 7.55 0.67
CA GLU A 18 -3.77 7.27 -0.66
C GLU A 18 -2.28 7.63 -0.67
N CYS A 19 -1.42 6.75 -1.17
CA CYS A 19 0.03 6.98 -1.16
C CYS A 19 0.77 6.30 -2.32
N THR A 20 1.89 6.87 -2.74
CA THR A 20 2.75 6.28 -3.78
C THR A 20 3.64 5.18 -3.18
N ALA A 21 4.09 4.24 -4.01
CA ALA A 21 5.03 3.20 -3.57
C ALA A 21 6.32 3.80 -2.97
N MET A 22 6.75 4.97 -3.48
CA MET A 22 7.92 5.68 -2.98
C MET A 22 7.71 6.22 -1.56
N LEU A 23 6.53 6.82 -1.29
CA LEU A 23 6.19 7.30 0.05
C LEU A 23 6.09 6.15 1.05
N ILE A 24 5.54 5.00 0.65
CA ILE A 24 5.52 3.79 1.47
C ILE A 24 6.96 3.35 1.77
N CYS A 25 7.82 3.26 0.75
CA CYS A 25 9.23 2.86 0.91
C CYS A 25 9.98 3.75 1.91
N TYR A 26 9.90 5.08 1.75
CA TYR A 26 10.51 6.03 2.68
C TYR A 26 9.89 5.97 4.07
N GLY A 27 8.57 5.85 4.17
CA GLY A 27 7.85 5.74 5.44
C GLY A 27 8.19 4.50 6.25
N LEU A 28 8.68 3.44 5.59
CA LEU A 28 9.20 2.23 6.22
C LEU A 28 10.71 2.32 6.55
N GLY A 29 11.37 3.43 6.24
CA GLY A 29 12.80 3.62 6.44
C GLY A 29 13.68 2.78 5.50
N TYR A 30 13.15 2.42 4.33
CA TYR A 30 13.83 1.53 3.39
C TYR A 30 14.64 2.27 2.34
N SER A 31 15.74 1.62 1.91
CA SER A 31 16.59 2.11 0.83
C SER A 31 15.93 1.94 -0.54
N LEU A 32 16.53 2.57 -1.56
CA LEU A 32 16.10 2.40 -2.95
C LEU A 32 16.17 0.93 -3.41
N GLU A 33 17.13 0.15 -2.90
CA GLU A 33 17.24 -1.29 -3.23
C GLU A 33 16.02 -2.08 -2.76
N ARG A 34 15.40 -1.66 -1.64
CA ARG A 34 14.17 -2.26 -1.10
C ARG A 34 12.90 -1.76 -1.80
N TYR A 35 12.98 -0.70 -2.62
CA TYR A 35 11.83 -0.17 -3.36
C TYR A 35 11.20 -1.21 -4.29
N LEU A 36 12.02 -2.01 -4.99
CA LEU A 36 11.52 -3.05 -5.90
C LEU A 36 10.74 -4.13 -5.14
N ALA A 37 11.18 -4.49 -3.94
CA ALA A 37 10.46 -5.43 -3.08
C ALA A 37 9.13 -4.85 -2.59
N VAL A 38 9.10 -3.56 -2.23
CA VAL A 38 7.85 -2.85 -1.87
C VAL A 38 6.88 -2.87 -3.06
N ARG A 39 7.35 -2.53 -4.26
CA ARG A 39 6.53 -2.52 -5.47
C ARG A 39 5.98 -3.90 -5.83
N ALA A 40 6.82 -4.92 -5.85
CA ALA A 40 6.38 -6.29 -6.12
C ALA A 40 5.36 -6.77 -5.08
N THR A 41 5.51 -6.36 -3.82
CA THR A 41 4.54 -6.68 -2.77
C THR A 41 3.20 -5.97 -2.98
N LEU A 42 3.22 -4.69 -3.37
CA LEU A 42 2.00 -3.94 -3.70
C LEU A 42 1.26 -4.56 -4.90
N GLU A 43 1.98 -4.98 -5.94
CA GLU A 43 1.40 -5.67 -7.09
C GLU A 43 0.76 -7.01 -6.70
N ALA A 44 1.42 -7.78 -5.83
CA ALA A 44 0.87 -9.03 -5.29
C ALA A 44 -0.40 -8.79 -4.45
N MET A 45 -0.41 -7.73 -3.62
CA MET A 45 -1.58 -7.34 -2.82
C MET A 45 -2.75 -6.87 -3.70
N LEU A 46 -2.47 -6.15 -4.78
CA LEU A 46 -3.47 -5.75 -5.78
C LEU A 46 -4.07 -6.96 -6.49
N ALA A 47 -3.23 -7.92 -6.91
CA ALA A 47 -3.69 -9.16 -7.52
C ALA A 47 -4.56 -10.00 -6.56
N ALA A 48 -4.28 -9.93 -5.25
CA ALA A 48 -5.08 -10.56 -4.20
C ALA A 48 -6.35 -9.77 -3.82
N GLY A 49 -6.57 -8.59 -4.39
CA GLY A 49 -7.72 -7.73 -4.08
C GLY A 49 -7.66 -7.05 -2.71
N GLU A 50 -6.49 -7.01 -2.07
CA GLU A 50 -6.31 -6.44 -0.73
C GLU A 50 -6.19 -4.90 -0.74
N ILE A 51 -5.75 -4.34 -1.87
CA ILE A 51 -5.57 -2.91 -2.09
C ILE A 51 -6.03 -2.55 -3.51
N GLU A 52 -6.21 -1.25 -3.74
CA GLU A 52 -6.54 -0.69 -5.05
C GLU A 52 -5.41 0.21 -5.56
N TYR A 53 -5.29 0.30 -6.88
CA TYR A 53 -4.33 1.15 -7.55
C TYR A 53 -5.02 2.19 -8.44
N ASN A 54 -4.69 3.46 -8.23
CA ASN A 54 -5.14 4.57 -9.04
C ASN A 54 -4.08 4.93 -10.09
N ALA A 55 -4.28 4.46 -11.32
CA ALA A 55 -3.33 4.65 -12.41
C ALA A 55 -3.13 6.13 -12.81
N ALA A 56 -4.13 6.99 -12.63
CA ALA A 56 -4.03 8.41 -12.97
C ALA A 56 -3.10 9.18 -12.01
N ARG A 57 -3.00 8.71 -10.75
CA ARG A 57 -2.21 9.36 -9.69
C ARG A 57 -1.00 8.55 -9.24
N LEU A 58 -0.85 7.32 -9.78
CA LEU A 58 0.22 6.37 -9.45
C LEU A 58 0.27 6.04 -7.95
N THR A 59 -0.91 5.86 -7.36
CA THR A 59 -1.11 5.74 -5.92
C THR A 59 -1.87 4.47 -5.56
N TRP A 60 -1.63 3.99 -4.35
CA TRP A 60 -2.20 2.80 -3.76
C TRP A 60 -3.07 3.20 -2.57
N ARG A 61 -4.18 2.49 -2.36
CA ARG A 61 -5.11 2.73 -1.23
C ARG A 61 -5.77 1.44 -0.74
N LEU A 62 -6.31 1.47 0.46
CA LEU A 62 -7.15 0.37 0.98
C LEU A 62 -8.56 0.42 0.36
N PRO A 63 -9.23 -0.73 0.12
CA PRO A 63 -10.48 -0.80 -0.66
C PRO A 63 -11.71 -0.08 -0.06
N ASN A 64 -11.61 0.53 1.12
CA ASN A 64 -12.74 1.13 1.84
C ASN A 64 -12.49 2.54 2.40
N GLU A 65 -11.34 3.18 2.16
CA GLU A 65 -11.05 4.56 2.62
C GLU A 65 -11.73 5.64 1.74
N GLY A 66 -13.04 5.49 1.55
CA GLY A 66 -13.86 6.37 0.70
C GLY A 66 -15.31 5.89 0.57
N ARG A 67 -15.58 4.63 0.93
CA ARG A 67 -16.94 4.20 1.30
C ARG A 67 -17.08 4.58 2.75
N GLY A 68 -17.81 5.65 3.06
CA GLY A 68 -18.10 6.04 4.43
C GLY A 68 -18.44 4.79 5.24
N GLN A 69 -17.61 4.47 6.24
CA GLN A 69 -17.99 3.51 7.26
C GLN A 69 -19.24 4.09 7.92
N CYS A 70 -20.42 3.71 7.43
CA CYS A 70 -21.55 3.55 8.32
C CYS A 70 -21.22 2.34 9.20
N LEU A 71 -20.35 2.56 10.18
CA LEU A 71 -20.40 1.78 11.41
C LEU A 71 -21.60 2.34 12.18
N ALA A 72 -22.76 1.78 11.86
CA ALA A 72 -23.94 1.72 12.72
C ALA A 72 -24.20 0.25 13.01
#